data_AF-A0A7V5A0N0-F1
#
_entry.id   AF-A0A7V5A0N0-F1
#
_cell.length_a   1.000
_cell.length_b   1.000
_cell.length_c   1.000
_cell.angle_alpha   90.00
_cell.angle_beta   90.00
_cell.angle_gamma   90.00
#
_symmetry.space_group_name_H-M   'P 1'
#
loop_
_entity.id
_entity.type
_entity.pdbx_description
1 polymer ?
#
loop_
_entity_poly.entity_id
_entity_poly.type
_entity_poly.pdbx_seq_one_letter_code
_entity_poly.pdbx_strand_id
1 'polypeptide(L)'
;MEAIEKLLSQGKYSRKDLLSIYRFLCKHTHPDIRKDGGELFLRVRKVYEEALEKLKLKDSAAQSKSPSPIDPAQFSRFLDIPRIQTPRAYLFSALRLYFLLGLHSYKVRATVGKNERYTMVIQAVQYWADRYNPRFSEEFRRFNERIFQPVTDLRKLKTYALAKRLFLSGAELFLHYQETGRDISRKLAEEKLSTSLTLLERLKLDDPAESFARFLLVEIEKGRETG
;
A
#
# COMPACT_ATOMS: atom_id res chain seq x y z
N MET A 1 -22.14 5.04 21.11
CA MET A 1 -23.06 3.89 21.14
C MET A 1 -22.88 3.02 19.91
N GLU A 2 -22.82 3.60 18.70
CA GLU A 2 -22.61 2.85 17.44
C GLU A 2 -21.42 1.87 17.43
N ALA A 3 -20.29 2.19 18.07
CA ALA A 3 -19.13 1.29 18.16
C ALA A 3 -19.38 0.07 19.07
N ILE A 4 -20.15 0.23 20.16
CA ILE A 4 -20.51 -0.85 21.08
C ILE A 4 -21.54 -1.77 20.41
N GLU A 5 -22.52 -1.19 19.73
CA GLU A 5 -23.52 -1.92 18.93
C GLU A 5 -22.88 -2.72 17.79
N LYS A 6 -21.90 -2.14 17.08
CA LYS A 6 -21.09 -2.86 16.07
C LYS A 6 -20.29 -4.01 16.67
N LEU A 7 -19.71 -3.84 17.87
CA LEU A 7 -18.94 -4.88 18.53
C LEU A 7 -19.83 -6.05 18.96
N LEU A 8 -21.02 -5.76 19.53
CA LEU A 8 -22.00 -6.75 19.96
C LEU A 8 -22.65 -7.50 18.79
N SER A 9 -22.80 -6.85 17.63
CA SER A 9 -23.46 -7.45 16.45
C SER A 9 -22.50 -8.20 15.52
N GLN A 10 -21.25 -7.76 15.37
CA GLN A 10 -20.32 -8.30 14.35
C GLN A 10 -19.10 -9.02 14.94
N GLY A 11 -18.84 -8.91 16.24
CA GLY A 11 -17.68 -9.52 16.90
C GLY A 11 -16.32 -9.01 16.37
N LYS A 12 -16.32 -7.90 15.62
CA LYS A 12 -15.14 -7.30 14.97
C LYS A 12 -15.06 -5.83 15.36
N TYR A 13 -13.85 -5.35 15.66
CA TYR A 13 -13.61 -3.98 16.08
C TYR A 13 -12.31 -3.45 15.46
N SER A 14 -12.32 -2.20 14.98
CA SER A 14 -11.10 -1.51 14.55
C SER A 14 -10.38 -0.85 15.73
N ARG A 15 -9.13 -0.42 15.53
CA ARG A 15 -8.38 0.36 16.54
C ARG A 15 -9.13 1.63 16.95
N LYS A 16 -9.83 2.27 16.01
CA LYS A 16 -10.64 3.47 16.26
C LYS A 16 -11.86 3.15 17.12
N ASP A 17 -12.51 2.02 16.88
CA ASP A 17 -13.65 1.54 17.67
C ASP A 17 -13.21 1.18 19.09
N LEU A 18 -12.09 0.45 19.23
CA LEU A 18 -11.53 0.07 20.53
C LEU A 18 -11.20 1.30 21.38
N LEU A 19 -10.57 2.32 20.80
CA LEU A 19 -10.25 3.58 21.49
C LEU A 19 -11.51 4.34 21.89
N SER A 20 -12.53 4.36 21.03
CA SER A 20 -13.81 5.02 21.31
C SER A 20 -14.54 4.35 22.47
N ILE A 21 -14.60 3.01 22.48
CA ILE A 21 -15.24 2.22 23.54
C ILE A 21 -14.48 2.39 24.85
N TYR A 22 -13.14 2.33 24.81
CA TYR A 22 -12.31 2.54 25.99
C TYR A 22 -12.52 3.92 26.62
N ARG A 23 -12.50 5.00 25.82
CA ARG A 23 -12.77 6.37 26.30
C ARG A 23 -14.16 6.51 26.91
N PHE A 24 -15.15 5.84 26.34
CA PHE A 24 -16.51 5.83 26.88
C PHE A 24 -16.54 5.12 28.24
N LEU A 25 -15.97 3.92 28.35
CA LEU A 25 -15.95 3.16 29.59
C LEU A 25 -15.16 3.89 30.70
N CYS A 26 -14.01 4.49 30.39
CA CYS A 26 -13.25 5.29 31.36
C CYS A 26 -14.05 6.45 31.95
N LYS A 27 -14.93 7.09 31.16
CA LYS A 27 -15.81 8.16 31.67
C LYS A 27 -16.86 7.66 32.66
N HIS A 28 -17.17 6.36 32.64
CA HIS A 28 -18.17 5.76 33.52
C HIS A 28 -17.56 4.93 34.65
N THR A 29 -16.28 4.59 34.58
CA THR A 29 -15.58 3.79 35.59
C THR A 29 -14.48 4.55 36.32
N HIS A 30 -14.25 5.83 36.04
CA HIS A 30 -13.18 6.59 36.69
C HIS A 30 -13.34 6.60 38.22
N PRO A 31 -12.26 6.38 38.99
CA PRO A 31 -12.32 6.36 40.46
C PRO A 31 -12.85 7.68 41.03
N ASP A 32 -12.54 8.83 40.42
CA ASP A 32 -13.08 10.14 40.82
C ASP A 32 -14.61 10.25 40.67
N ILE A 33 -15.21 9.42 39.81
CA ILE A 33 -16.64 9.43 39.52
C ILE A 33 -17.38 8.42 40.39
N ARG A 34 -16.83 7.21 40.57
CA ARG A 34 -17.50 6.11 41.30
C ARG A 34 -17.10 5.98 42.76
N LYS A 35 -15.99 6.60 43.18
CA LYS A 35 -15.42 6.50 44.54
C LYS A 35 -15.27 5.05 45.04
N ASP A 36 -15.13 4.09 44.12
CA ASP A 36 -15.15 2.64 44.35
C ASP A 36 -13.75 2.01 44.32
N GLY A 37 -12.71 2.79 44.68
CA GLY A 37 -11.32 2.31 44.71
C GLY A 37 -10.70 2.04 43.33
N GLY A 38 -11.43 2.19 42.24
CA GLY A 38 -10.89 2.12 40.88
C GLY A 38 -10.67 0.70 40.33
N GLU A 39 -11.16 -0.35 41.00
CA GLU A 39 -11.02 -1.73 40.53
C GLU A 39 -11.65 -1.95 39.14
N LEU A 40 -12.83 -1.38 38.93
CA LEU A 40 -13.52 -1.41 37.64
C LEU A 40 -12.75 -0.67 36.54
N PHE A 41 -12.08 0.43 36.89
CA PHE A 41 -11.22 1.17 35.97
C PHE A 41 -10.00 0.34 35.54
N LEU A 42 -9.33 -0.31 36.51
CA LEU A 42 -8.17 -1.17 36.26
C LEU A 42 -8.56 -2.37 35.38
N ARG A 43 -9.73 -2.97 35.62
CA ARG A 43 -10.23 -4.07 34.79
C ARG A 43 -10.50 -3.64 33.36
N VAL A 44 -11.11 -2.47 33.15
CA VAL A 44 -11.34 -1.89 31.80
C VAL A 44 -10.02 -1.62 31.09
N ARG A 45 -9.02 -1.07 31.79
CA ARG A 45 -7.69 -0.81 31.24
C ARG A 45 -6.98 -2.10 30.82
N LYS A 46 -7.00 -3.13 31.67
CA LYS A 46 -6.38 -4.43 31.37
C LYS A 46 -7.00 -5.07 30.12
N VAL A 47 -8.33 -5.08 30.03
CA VAL A 47 -9.04 -5.63 28.85
C VAL A 47 -8.72 -4.84 27.58
N TYR A 48 -8.59 -3.52 27.66
CA TYR A 48 -8.20 -2.68 26.53
C TYR A 48 -6.76 -2.96 26.06
N GLU A 49 -5.81 -3.06 26.99
CA GLU A 49 -4.40 -3.36 26.69
C GLU A 49 -4.27 -4.76 26.06
N GLU A 50 -4.93 -5.79 26.61
CA GLU A 50 -4.97 -7.13 26.03
C GLU A 50 -5.61 -7.15 24.63
N ALA A 51 -6.67 -6.37 24.41
CA ALA A 51 -7.33 -6.26 23.11
C ALA A 51 -6.45 -5.54 22.08
N LEU A 52 -5.67 -4.54 22.49
CA LEU A 52 -4.67 -3.86 21.66
C LEU A 52 -3.54 -4.82 21.26
N GLU A 53 -3.04 -5.61 22.20
CA GLU A 53 -1.99 -6.60 21.91
C GLU A 53 -2.48 -7.67 20.94
N LYS A 54 -3.69 -8.19 21.12
CA LYS A 54 -4.29 -9.14 20.17
C LYS A 54 -4.47 -8.56 18.77
N LEU A 55 -4.74 -7.26 18.67
CA LEU A 55 -4.87 -6.57 17.38
C LEU A 55 -3.50 -6.41 16.71
N LYS A 56 -2.47 -6.01 17.46
CA LYS A 56 -1.08 -5.97 16.98
C LYS A 56 -0.58 -7.35 16.55
N LEU A 57 -0.84 -8.39 17.34
CA LEU A 57 -0.45 -9.77 17.01
C LEU A 57 -1.17 -10.29 15.77
N LYS A 58 -2.45 -9.93 15.56
CA LYS A 58 -3.17 -10.23 14.30
C LYS A 58 -2.58 -9.48 13.11
N ASP A 59 -2.19 -8.22 13.27
CA ASP A 59 -1.56 -7.44 12.21
C ASP A 59 -0.17 -8.02 11.86
N SER A 60 0.62 -8.42 12.86
CA SER A 60 1.92 -9.09 12.66
C SER A 60 1.78 -10.50 12.08
N ALA A 61 0.77 -11.27 12.48
CA ALA A 61 0.50 -12.61 11.94
C ALA A 61 -0.13 -12.58 10.54
N ALA A 62 -0.80 -11.49 10.17
CA ALA A 62 -1.26 -11.24 8.80
C ALA A 62 -0.09 -10.88 7.87
N GLN A 63 0.99 -10.30 8.40
CA GLN A 63 2.21 -9.99 7.67
C GLN A 63 3.17 -11.18 7.50
N SER A 64 3.07 -12.22 8.35
CA SER A 64 3.96 -13.40 8.31
C SER A 64 3.44 -14.60 7.53
N LYS A 65 2.20 -14.56 7.04
CA LYS A 65 1.74 -15.58 6.08
C LYS A 65 2.46 -15.32 4.77
N SER A 66 3.36 -16.23 4.40
CA SER A 66 3.84 -16.36 3.03
C SER A 66 2.61 -16.26 2.11
N PRO A 67 2.59 -15.32 1.16
CA PRO A 67 1.45 -15.21 0.26
C PRO A 67 1.26 -16.57 -0.39
N SER A 68 0.04 -17.11 -0.29
CA SER A 68 -0.37 -18.36 -0.93
C SER A 68 0.15 -18.35 -2.37
N PRO A 69 0.62 -19.48 -2.93
CA PRO A 69 1.04 -19.50 -4.33
C PRO A 69 -0.03 -18.83 -5.20
N ILE A 70 0.32 -17.69 -5.76
CA ILE A 70 -0.59 -16.91 -6.61
C ILE A 70 -0.51 -17.52 -7.98
N ASP A 71 -1.56 -18.25 -8.36
CA ASP A 71 -1.66 -18.85 -9.68
C ASP A 71 -1.74 -17.74 -10.76
N PRO A 72 -0.73 -17.61 -11.64
CA PRO A 72 -0.76 -16.61 -12.70
C PRO A 72 -1.98 -16.77 -13.63
N ALA A 73 -2.54 -17.98 -13.75
CA ALA A 73 -3.72 -18.24 -14.58
C ALA A 73 -4.97 -17.51 -14.06
N GLN A 74 -5.03 -17.15 -12.77
CA GLN A 74 -6.13 -16.35 -12.22
C GLN A 74 -6.17 -14.92 -12.79
N PHE A 75 -5.06 -14.44 -13.35
CA PHE A 75 -4.95 -13.11 -13.96
C PHE A 75 -4.96 -13.14 -15.48
N SER A 76 -4.91 -14.34 -16.10
CA SER A 76 -4.90 -14.53 -17.56
C SER A 76 -6.07 -13.89 -18.30
N ARG A 77 -7.21 -13.70 -17.60
CA ARG A 77 -8.39 -13.02 -18.14
C ARG A 77 -8.24 -11.49 -18.25
N PHE A 78 -7.24 -10.91 -17.61
CA PHE A 78 -7.02 -9.47 -17.50
C PHE A 78 -5.66 -9.00 -18.00
N LEU A 79 -4.74 -9.94 -18.18
CA LEU A 79 -3.40 -9.74 -18.70
C LEU A 79 -3.12 -10.87 -19.68
N ASP A 80 -2.61 -10.51 -20.86
CA ASP A 80 -1.91 -11.49 -21.69
C ASP A 80 -0.78 -12.07 -20.84
N ILE A 81 -0.80 -13.40 -20.68
CA ILE A 81 0.26 -14.10 -19.96
C ILE A 81 1.57 -13.75 -20.69
N PRO A 82 2.60 -13.26 -19.97
CA PRO A 82 3.84 -12.90 -20.62
C PRO A 82 4.40 -14.13 -21.35
N ARG A 83 4.84 -13.93 -22.61
CA ARG A 83 5.45 -15.00 -23.41
C ARG A 83 6.62 -15.66 -22.67
N ILE A 84 7.33 -14.87 -21.87
CA ILE A 84 8.44 -15.32 -21.02
C ILE A 84 7.91 -15.47 -19.59
N GLN A 85 7.84 -16.71 -19.10
CA GLN A 85 7.31 -17.04 -17.77
C GLN A 85 8.38 -16.88 -16.67
N THR A 86 8.88 -15.67 -16.49
CA THR A 86 9.84 -15.34 -15.41
C THR A 86 9.17 -14.51 -14.30
N PRO A 87 9.67 -14.56 -13.05
CA PRO A 87 9.19 -13.70 -11.97
C PRO A 87 9.18 -12.21 -12.33
N ARG A 88 10.18 -11.76 -13.09
CA ARG A 88 10.28 -10.38 -13.63
C ARG A 88 9.09 -10.04 -14.53
N ALA A 89 8.77 -10.91 -15.48
CA ALA A 89 7.68 -10.68 -16.43
C ALA A 89 6.32 -10.71 -15.74
N TYR A 90 6.12 -11.65 -14.79
CA TYR A 90 4.90 -11.68 -13.98
C TYR A 90 4.76 -10.45 -13.10
N LEU A 91 5.85 -9.95 -12.52
CA LEU A 91 5.84 -8.71 -11.74
C LEU A 91 5.38 -7.52 -12.57
N PHE A 92 5.96 -7.29 -13.75
CA PHE A 92 5.56 -6.14 -14.57
C PHE A 92 4.16 -6.27 -15.14
N SER A 93 3.72 -7.49 -15.43
CA SER A 93 2.32 -7.76 -15.79
C SER A 93 1.39 -7.36 -14.65
N ALA A 94 1.67 -7.82 -13.42
CA ALA A 94 0.87 -7.48 -12.24
C ALA A 94 0.89 -5.96 -11.94
N LEU A 95 2.06 -5.31 -12.07
CA LEU A 95 2.19 -3.86 -11.92
C LEU A 95 1.37 -3.11 -12.97
N ARG A 96 1.41 -3.54 -14.23
CA ARG A 96 0.58 -2.94 -15.28
C ARG A 96 -0.90 -3.01 -14.91
N LEU A 97 -1.39 -4.16 -14.47
CA LEU A 97 -2.78 -4.29 -14.03
C LEU A 97 -3.09 -3.40 -12.81
N TYR A 98 -2.16 -3.26 -11.87
CA TYR A 98 -2.29 -2.34 -10.75
C TYR A 98 -2.47 -0.88 -11.21
N PHE A 99 -1.68 -0.43 -12.20
CA PHE A 99 -1.78 0.92 -12.76
C PHE A 99 -3.04 1.09 -13.62
N LEU A 100 -3.36 0.13 -14.49
CA LEU A 100 -4.56 0.15 -15.34
C LEU A 100 -5.86 0.22 -14.55
N LEU A 101 -5.94 -0.52 -13.45
CA LEU A 101 -7.11 -0.48 -12.55
C LEU A 101 -7.15 0.79 -11.70
N GLY A 102 -6.16 1.68 -11.80
CA GLY A 102 -6.10 2.91 -11.02
C GLY A 102 -5.96 2.64 -9.52
N LEU A 103 -5.36 1.52 -9.11
CA LEU A 103 -5.23 1.17 -7.69
C LEU A 103 -4.30 2.11 -6.93
N HIS A 104 -3.57 2.98 -7.62
CA HIS A 104 -2.82 4.08 -7.04
C HIS A 104 -3.71 5.30 -6.70
N SER A 105 -4.97 5.33 -7.15
CA SER A 105 -5.90 6.44 -6.95
C SER A 105 -6.80 6.23 -5.73
N TYR A 106 -6.89 7.27 -4.89
CA TYR A 106 -7.77 7.26 -3.72
C TYR A 106 -9.22 7.07 -4.12
N LYS A 107 -9.65 7.77 -5.18
CA LYS A 107 -11.03 7.73 -5.69
C LYS A 107 -11.44 6.29 -5.97
N VAL A 108 -10.62 5.54 -6.71
CA VAL A 108 -10.89 4.15 -7.07
C VAL A 108 -10.99 3.27 -5.83
N ARG A 109 -10.03 3.39 -4.89
CA ARG A 109 -10.05 2.56 -3.66
C ARG A 109 -11.22 2.87 -2.74
N ALA A 110 -11.63 4.13 -2.66
CA ALA A 110 -12.73 4.56 -1.79
C ALA A 110 -14.09 4.07 -2.30
N THR A 111 -14.34 4.10 -3.61
CA THR A 111 -15.61 3.61 -4.19
C THR A 111 -15.76 2.09 -4.17
N VAL A 112 -14.65 1.35 -4.06
CA VAL A 112 -14.63 -0.09 -4.35
C VAL A 112 -14.29 -0.92 -3.09
N GLY A 113 -14.65 -0.39 -1.92
CA GLY A 113 -14.34 -1.00 -0.61
C GLY A 113 -14.71 -2.49 -0.55
N LYS A 114 -13.68 -3.34 -0.46
CA LYS A 114 -13.70 -4.82 -0.42
C LYS A 114 -13.85 -5.57 -1.75
N ASN A 115 -13.32 -5.03 -2.85
CA ASN A 115 -13.21 -5.86 -4.05
C ASN A 115 -12.02 -6.85 -3.93
N GLU A 116 -12.34 -8.12 -3.73
CA GLU A 116 -11.38 -9.23 -3.66
C GLU A 116 -10.39 -9.19 -4.83
N ARG A 117 -10.84 -8.79 -6.02
CA ARG A 117 -10.00 -8.62 -7.21
C ARG A 117 -8.85 -7.64 -6.99
N TYR A 118 -9.08 -6.53 -6.30
CA TYR A 118 -8.05 -5.51 -6.08
C TYR A 118 -7.03 -5.97 -5.05
N THR A 119 -7.51 -6.65 -4.01
CA THR A 119 -6.65 -7.31 -3.03
C THR A 119 -5.77 -8.36 -3.71
N MET A 120 -6.33 -9.18 -4.60
CA MET A 120 -5.58 -10.17 -5.38
C MET A 120 -4.49 -9.52 -6.25
N VAL A 121 -4.76 -8.40 -6.92
CA VAL A 121 -3.74 -7.71 -7.74
C VAL A 121 -2.59 -7.19 -6.88
N ILE A 122 -2.89 -6.57 -5.73
CA ILE A 122 -1.86 -6.09 -4.81
C ILE A 122 -1.01 -7.25 -4.27
N GLN A 123 -1.65 -8.36 -3.91
CA GLN A 123 -0.98 -9.59 -3.47
C GLN A 123 -0.11 -10.18 -4.59
N ALA A 124 -0.59 -10.18 -5.84
CA ALA A 124 0.17 -10.64 -7.00
C ALA A 124 1.45 -9.83 -7.19
N VAL A 125 1.37 -8.50 -7.14
CA VAL A 125 2.56 -7.65 -7.21
C VAL A 125 3.53 -8.00 -6.08
N GLN A 126 3.07 -8.11 -4.84
CA GLN A 126 3.91 -8.45 -3.70
C GLN A 126 4.61 -9.82 -3.87
N TYR A 127 3.85 -10.85 -4.24
CA TYR A 127 4.34 -12.22 -4.40
C TYR A 127 5.43 -12.35 -5.47
N TRP A 128 5.25 -11.66 -6.61
CA TRP A 128 6.24 -11.68 -7.68
C TRP A 128 7.42 -10.75 -7.38
N ALA A 129 7.18 -9.65 -6.66
CA ALA A 129 8.25 -8.78 -6.16
C ALA A 129 9.15 -9.54 -5.17
N ASP A 130 8.60 -10.31 -4.23
CA ASP A 130 9.37 -11.12 -3.28
C ASP A 130 10.33 -12.09 -4.00
N ARG A 131 9.92 -12.65 -5.14
CA ARG A 131 10.73 -13.60 -5.92
C ARG A 131 11.75 -12.96 -6.83
N TYR A 132 11.43 -11.78 -7.36
CA TYR A 132 12.29 -11.09 -8.31
C TYR A 132 13.28 -10.16 -7.63
N ASN A 133 12.79 -9.34 -6.70
CA ASN A 133 13.56 -8.31 -6.01
C ASN A 133 12.93 -8.03 -4.62
N PRO A 134 13.40 -8.72 -3.56
CA PRO A 134 12.87 -8.56 -2.20
C PRO A 134 12.91 -7.12 -1.69
N ARG A 135 13.94 -6.36 -2.06
CA ARG A 135 14.05 -4.94 -1.70
C ARG A 135 12.90 -4.13 -2.30
N PHE A 136 12.63 -4.30 -3.58
CA PHE A 136 11.48 -3.66 -4.23
C PHE A 136 10.15 -4.10 -3.60
N SER A 137 10.04 -5.36 -3.16
CA SER A 137 8.85 -5.85 -2.48
C SER A 137 8.51 -5.05 -1.21
N GLU A 138 9.53 -4.70 -0.41
CA GLU A 138 9.35 -3.82 0.75
C GLU A 138 8.99 -2.40 0.34
N GLU A 139 9.64 -1.87 -0.69
CA GLU A 139 9.39 -0.51 -1.22
C GLU A 139 7.95 -0.39 -1.75
N PHE A 140 7.46 -1.39 -2.49
CA PHE A 140 6.09 -1.45 -2.98
C PHE A 140 5.08 -1.51 -1.83
N ARG A 141 5.35 -2.30 -0.79
CA ARG A 141 4.49 -2.36 0.40
C ARG A 141 4.36 -0.99 1.06
N ARG A 142 5.49 -0.32 1.31
CA ARG A 142 5.53 1.03 1.88
C ARG A 142 4.78 2.04 1.01
N PHE A 143 5.00 1.97 -0.31
CA PHE A 143 4.27 2.79 -1.26
C PHE A 143 2.76 2.57 -1.15
N ASN A 144 2.32 1.32 -1.18
CA ASN A 144 0.92 0.96 -1.14
C ASN A 144 0.21 1.37 0.17
N GLU A 145 0.93 1.37 1.29
CA GLU A 145 0.44 1.79 2.60
C GLU A 145 0.39 3.32 2.75
N ARG A 146 1.39 4.03 2.21
CA ARG A 146 1.55 5.48 2.43
C ARG A 146 1.10 6.36 1.26
N ILE A 147 0.65 5.79 0.14
CA ILE A 147 0.29 6.55 -1.07
C ILE A 147 -0.76 7.65 -0.85
N PHE A 148 -1.61 7.52 0.18
CA PHE A 148 -2.63 8.52 0.53
C PHE A 148 -2.28 9.36 1.76
N GLN A 149 -1.03 9.33 2.22
CA GLN A 149 -0.62 10.20 3.31
C GLN A 149 -0.63 11.66 2.85
N PRO A 150 -1.33 12.55 3.57
CA PRO A 150 -1.39 13.95 3.21
C PRO A 150 -0.04 14.62 3.43
N VAL A 151 0.36 15.48 2.50
CA VAL A 151 1.49 16.39 2.71
C VAL A 151 1.04 17.52 3.63
N THR A 152 1.70 17.63 4.78
CA THR A 152 1.37 18.64 5.81
C THR A 152 1.82 20.05 5.44
N ASP A 153 2.90 20.17 4.65
CA ASP A 153 3.44 21.46 4.21
C ASP A 153 2.79 21.93 2.90
N LEU A 154 1.89 22.91 3.01
CA LEU A 154 1.18 23.52 1.87
C LEU A 154 2.12 24.16 0.84
N ARG A 155 3.30 24.66 1.25
CA ARG A 155 4.27 25.28 0.34
C ARG A 155 4.86 24.26 -0.63
N LYS A 156 4.96 23.00 -0.19
CA LYS A 156 5.48 21.87 -0.96
C LYS A 156 4.43 21.21 -1.86
N LEU A 157 3.15 21.53 -1.67
CA LEU A 157 2.04 20.79 -2.27
C LEU A 157 2.04 20.83 -3.81
N LYS A 158 2.32 21.99 -4.43
CA LYS A 158 2.38 22.12 -5.90
C LYS A 158 3.49 21.25 -6.49
N THR A 159 4.69 21.35 -5.94
CA THR A 159 5.86 20.57 -6.38
C THR A 159 5.64 19.07 -6.16
N TYR A 160 5.05 18.71 -5.02
CA TYR A 160 4.70 17.33 -4.71
C TYR A 160 3.69 16.75 -5.70
N ALA A 161 2.61 17.49 -6.00
CA ALA A 161 1.59 17.07 -6.97
C ALA A 161 2.20 16.89 -8.37
N LEU A 162 3.09 17.81 -8.78
CA LEU A 162 3.82 17.69 -10.03
C LEU A 162 4.71 16.44 -10.05
N ALA A 163 5.48 16.21 -8.98
CA ALA A 163 6.34 15.03 -8.87
C ALA A 163 5.54 13.73 -8.95
N LYS A 164 4.44 13.60 -8.19
CA LYS A 164 3.55 12.44 -8.26
C LYS A 164 2.97 12.22 -9.64
N ARG A 165 2.54 13.29 -10.32
CA ARG A 165 2.02 13.19 -11.70
C ARG A 165 3.09 12.68 -12.67
N LEU A 166 4.32 13.17 -12.54
CA LEU A 166 5.45 12.71 -13.35
C LEU A 166 5.81 11.25 -13.05
N PHE A 167 5.83 10.86 -11.77
CA PHE A 167 6.03 9.47 -11.36
C PHE A 167 4.99 8.54 -11.99
N LEU A 168 3.70 8.83 -11.84
CA LEU A 168 2.64 7.96 -12.36
C LEU A 168 2.72 7.85 -13.89
N SER A 169 2.86 8.98 -14.59
CA SER A 169 2.99 9.00 -16.04
C SER A 169 4.26 8.27 -16.51
N GLY A 170 5.37 8.40 -15.80
CA GLY A 170 6.62 7.70 -16.10
C GLY A 170 6.52 6.19 -15.87
N ALA A 171 5.86 5.77 -14.78
CA ALA A 171 5.62 4.36 -14.49
C ALA A 171 4.72 3.69 -15.54
N GLU A 172 3.67 4.37 -15.99
CA GLU A 172 2.80 3.88 -17.08
C GLU A 172 3.58 3.71 -18.38
N LEU A 173 4.40 4.70 -18.76
CA LEU A 173 5.25 4.62 -19.95
C LEU A 173 6.29 3.50 -19.86
N PHE A 174 6.88 3.29 -18.68
CA PHE A 174 7.81 2.18 -18.44
C PHE A 174 7.12 0.83 -18.65
N LEU A 175 5.93 0.64 -18.08
CA LEU A 175 5.17 -0.61 -18.20
C LEU A 175 4.72 -0.84 -19.65
N HIS A 176 4.37 0.22 -20.38
CA HIS A 176 4.09 0.15 -21.80
C HIS A 176 5.34 -0.20 -22.64
N TYR A 177 6.51 0.31 -22.25
CA TYR A 177 7.78 -0.08 -22.87
C TYR A 177 8.08 -1.57 -22.65
N GLN A 178 7.91 -2.09 -21.42
CA GLN A 178 8.13 -3.52 -21.14
C GLN A 178 7.22 -4.44 -21.98
N GLU A 179 6.03 -3.97 -22.35
CA GLU A 179 5.10 -4.71 -23.21
C GLU A 179 5.46 -4.62 -24.70
N THR A 180 5.78 -3.43 -25.18
CA THR A 180 5.85 -3.14 -26.62
C THR A 180 7.27 -3.07 -27.18
N GLY A 181 8.28 -2.93 -26.32
CA GLY A 181 9.67 -2.67 -26.72
C GLY A 181 9.89 -1.30 -27.38
N ARG A 182 8.90 -0.39 -27.38
CA ARG A 182 9.01 0.92 -28.04
C ARG A 182 10.01 1.84 -27.32
N ASP A 183 11.12 2.14 -27.98
CA ASP A 183 12.21 2.95 -27.43
C ASP A 183 11.78 4.39 -27.04
N ILE A 184 10.82 4.99 -27.76
CA ILE A 184 10.29 6.31 -27.40
C ILE A 184 9.62 6.27 -26.01
N SER A 185 8.87 5.21 -25.71
CA SER A 185 8.22 5.03 -24.40
C SER A 185 9.26 4.87 -23.29
N ARG A 186 10.37 4.18 -23.57
CA ARG A 186 11.51 4.06 -22.64
C ARG A 186 12.13 5.42 -22.33
N LYS A 187 12.49 6.19 -23.35
CA LYS A 187 13.12 7.52 -23.19
C LYS A 187 12.22 8.48 -22.40
N LEU A 188 10.93 8.53 -22.73
CA LEU A 188 9.97 9.38 -22.01
C LEU A 188 9.73 8.90 -20.56
N ALA A 189 9.73 7.59 -20.32
CA ALA A 189 9.63 7.05 -18.97
C ALA A 189 10.83 7.50 -18.13
N GLU A 190 12.05 7.36 -18.67
CA GLU A 190 13.30 7.74 -18.01
C GLU A 190 13.35 9.22 -17.65
N GLU A 191 13.00 10.10 -18.59
CA GLU A 191 12.97 11.56 -18.36
C GLU A 191 11.99 11.93 -17.23
N LYS A 192 10.77 11.38 -17.27
CA LYS A 192 9.73 11.67 -16.28
C LYS A 192 10.08 11.11 -14.91
N LEU A 193 10.58 9.88 -14.85
CA LEU A 193 10.95 9.22 -13.60
C LEU A 193 12.16 9.92 -12.97
N SER A 194 13.17 10.29 -13.76
CA SER A 194 14.33 11.06 -13.28
C SER A 194 13.91 12.43 -12.74
N THR A 195 13.09 13.17 -13.49
CA THR A 195 12.57 14.47 -13.05
C THR A 195 11.73 14.34 -11.78
N SER A 196 10.85 13.33 -11.72
CA SER A 196 10.07 13.05 -10.52
C SER A 196 10.97 12.76 -9.32
N LEU A 197 11.97 11.90 -9.49
CA LEU A 197 12.91 11.53 -8.43
C LEU A 197 13.63 12.76 -7.88
N THR A 198 14.18 13.60 -8.75
CA THR A 198 14.85 14.86 -8.35
C THR A 198 13.92 15.77 -7.56
N LEU A 199 12.64 15.89 -7.97
CA LEU A 199 11.68 16.70 -7.24
C LEU A 199 11.35 16.11 -5.86
N LEU A 200 11.15 14.78 -5.77
CA LEU A 200 10.86 14.09 -4.50
C LEU A 200 12.04 14.21 -3.52
N GLU A 201 13.27 14.00 -3.98
CA GLU A 201 14.49 14.13 -3.17
C GLU A 201 14.63 15.54 -2.60
N ARG A 202 14.36 16.57 -3.41
CA ARG A 202 14.41 17.99 -2.97
C ARG A 202 13.38 18.31 -1.90
N LEU A 203 12.22 17.65 -1.94
CA LEU A 203 11.14 17.88 -0.97
C LEU A 203 11.47 17.32 0.43
N LYS A 204 12.35 16.30 0.50
CA LYS A 204 12.78 15.64 1.75
C LYS A 204 11.60 15.15 2.60
N LEU A 205 10.64 14.47 1.97
CA LEU A 205 9.39 14.03 2.60
C LEU A 205 9.36 12.53 2.98
N ASP A 206 10.45 11.78 2.78
CA ASP A 206 10.47 10.30 2.91
C ASP A 206 9.31 9.64 2.16
N ASP A 207 9.12 10.03 0.90
CA ASP A 207 8.00 9.56 0.09
C ASP A 207 8.36 8.23 -0.62
N PRO A 208 7.58 7.15 -0.45
CA PRO A 208 7.91 5.86 -1.06
C PRO A 208 7.92 5.82 -2.59
N ALA A 209 7.33 6.81 -3.27
CA ALA A 209 7.46 6.94 -4.72
C ALA A 209 8.91 7.24 -5.14
N GLU A 210 9.75 7.75 -4.23
CA GLU A 210 11.18 7.92 -4.46
C GLU A 210 11.85 6.57 -4.72
N SER A 211 11.71 5.62 -3.79
CA SER A 211 12.27 4.27 -3.92
C SER A 211 11.71 3.52 -5.13
N PHE A 212 10.40 3.64 -5.36
CA PHE A 212 9.77 3.05 -6.54
C PHE A 212 10.34 3.65 -7.83
N ALA A 213 10.46 4.98 -7.93
CA ALA A 213 11.06 5.62 -9.11
C ALA A 213 12.50 5.14 -9.35
N ARG A 214 13.32 5.01 -8.29
CA ARG A 214 14.67 4.45 -8.40
C ARG A 214 14.67 3.02 -8.94
N PHE A 215 13.80 2.16 -8.43
CA PHE A 215 13.68 0.79 -8.93
C PHE A 215 13.35 0.77 -10.43
N LEU A 216 12.39 1.57 -10.89
CA LEU A 216 12.00 1.62 -12.30
C LEU A 216 13.13 2.16 -13.19
N LEU A 217 13.90 3.14 -12.74
CA LEU A 217 15.05 3.66 -13.47
C LEU A 217 16.14 2.59 -13.65
N VAL A 218 16.45 1.82 -12.60
CA VAL A 218 17.38 0.68 -12.69
C VAL A 218 16.87 -0.37 -13.69
N GLU A 219 15.56 -0.64 -13.72
CA GLU A 219 14.98 -1.58 -14.69
C GLU A 219 14.97 -1.06 -16.13
N ILE A 220 14.90 0.26 -16.33
CA ILE A 220 15.09 0.90 -17.64
C ILE A 220 16.52 0.65 -18.14
N GLU A 221 17.52 0.80 -17.28
CA GLU A 221 18.93 0.60 -17.61
C GLU A 221 19.21 -0.87 -18.01
N LYS A 222 18.72 -1.84 -17.24
CA LYS A 222 18.84 -3.28 -17.59
C LYS A 222 18.21 -3.61 -18.93
N GLY A 223 17.13 -2.91 -19.28
CA GLY A 223 16.47 -3.05 -20.58
C GLY A 223 17.28 -2.50 -21.76
N ARG A 224 18.35 -1.74 -21.52
CA ARG A 224 19.29 -1.28 -22.58
C ARG A 224 20.37 -2.30 -22.90
N GLU A 225 20.76 -3.13 -21.93
CA GLU A 225 21.85 -4.11 -22.08
C GLU A 225 21.41 -5.39 -22.79
N THR A 226 20.09 -5.56 -22.99
CA THR A 226 19.47 -6.77 -23.54
C THR A 226 18.90 -6.60 -24.95
N GLY A 227 19.03 -5.41 -25.54
CA GLY A 227 18.61 -5.09 -26.92
C GLY A 227 19.79 -4.64 -27.75
#